data_AF-A0A3M2AMW8-F1
#
_entry.id   AF-A0A3M2AMW8-F1
#
_cell.length_a   1.000
_cell.length_b   1.000
_cell.length_c   1.000
_cell.angle_alpha   90.00
_cell.angle_beta   90.00
_cell.angle_gamma   90.00
#
_symmetry.space_group_name_H-M   'P 1'
#
loop_
_entity.id
_entity.type
_entity.pdbx_description
1 polymer ?
#
loop_
_entity_poly.entity_id
_entity_poly.type
_entity_poly.pdbx_seq_one_letter_code
_entity_poly.pdbx_strand_id
1 'polypeptide(L)'
;MSPLASILLAALSPWTVLPGLLVGWWAVWFTLGRNFTLTSLMTLAAQAASLLLAGGTLASGALAEPAIGDGHPVPAVRLAAAASIWFAALLVLEAHLLRAFMRRLRPGWSWDPFDLLTYGAARVPAVALAAWLVA
;
A
#
# COMPACT_ATOMS: atom_id res chain seq x y z
N MET A 1 -13.90 -15.97 1.39
CA MET A 1 -13.10 -14.89 0.75
C MET A 1 -11.64 -15.30 0.79
N SER A 2 -10.86 -15.04 -0.27
CA SER A 2 -9.42 -15.31 -0.24
C SER A 2 -8.72 -14.40 0.78
N PRO A 3 -7.60 -14.81 1.42
CA PRO A 3 -6.88 -13.99 2.38
C PRO A 3 -6.46 -12.62 1.83
N LEU A 4 -6.09 -12.58 0.55
CA LEU A 4 -5.75 -11.33 -0.14
C LEU A 4 -6.97 -10.42 -0.27
N ALA A 5 -8.15 -10.94 -0.63
CA ALA A 5 -9.37 -10.14 -0.69
C ALA A 5 -9.72 -9.51 0.67
N SER A 6 -9.56 -10.27 1.76
CA SER A 6 -9.80 -9.76 3.12
C SER A 6 -8.84 -8.63 3.48
N ILE A 7 -7.55 -8.77 3.17
CA ILE A 7 -6.55 -7.70 3.38
C ILE A 7 -6.87 -6.47 2.54
N LEU A 8 -7.24 -6.65 1.27
CA LEU A 8 -7.60 -5.51 0.41
C LEU A 8 -8.83 -4.78 0.92
N LEU A 9 -9.83 -5.50 1.42
CA LEU A 9 -11.02 -4.89 2.03
C LEU A 9 -10.65 -4.10 3.29
N ALA A 10 -9.82 -4.68 4.16
CA ALA A 10 -9.30 -3.99 5.34
C ALA A 10 -8.41 -2.78 4.98
N ALA A 11 -7.70 -2.82 3.85
CA ALA A 11 -6.90 -1.71 3.36
C ALA A 11 -7.74 -0.50 2.90
N LEU A 12 -9.00 -0.71 2.52
CA LEU A 12 -9.96 0.35 2.20
C LEU A 12 -10.62 0.95 3.46
N SER A 13 -10.45 0.31 4.62
CA SER A 13 -11.02 0.80 5.89
C SER A 13 -10.44 2.16 6.27
N PRO A 14 -11.24 3.12 6.75
CA PRO A 14 -10.74 4.40 7.27
C PRO A 14 -9.65 4.23 8.34
N TRP A 15 -9.73 3.15 9.12
CA TRP A 15 -8.75 2.81 10.15
C TRP A 15 -7.37 2.45 9.60
N THR A 16 -7.28 1.98 8.35
CA THR A 16 -6.00 1.72 7.66
C THR A 16 -5.58 2.93 6.83
N VAL A 17 -6.53 3.60 6.18
CA VAL A 17 -6.27 4.72 5.27
C VAL A 17 -5.72 5.94 6.01
N LEU A 18 -6.33 6.34 7.13
CA LEU A 18 -5.92 7.55 7.84
C LEU A 18 -4.49 7.46 8.41
N PRO A 19 -4.10 6.37 9.12
CA PRO A 19 -2.71 6.19 9.54
C PRO A 19 -1.77 6.02 8.35
N GLY A 20 -2.20 5.32 7.30
CA GLY A 20 -1.42 5.14 6.07
C GLY A 20 -1.10 6.45 5.35
N LEU A 21 -2.04 7.40 5.33
CA LEU A 21 -1.83 8.76 4.83
C LEU A 21 -0.84 9.54 5.69
N LEU A 22 -0.99 9.50 7.01
CA LEU A 22 -0.10 10.22 7.93
C LEU A 22 1.34 9.73 7.82
N VAL A 23 1.55 8.41 7.91
CA VAL A 23 2.88 7.79 7.81
C VAL A 23 3.44 7.95 6.39
N GLY A 24 2.60 7.78 5.36
CA GLY A 24 2.98 8.00 3.98
C GLY A 24 3.44 9.42 3.71
N TRP A 25 2.75 10.41 4.27
CA TRP A 25 3.11 11.82 4.13
C TRP A 25 4.51 12.09 4.70
N TRP A 26 4.78 11.60 5.91
CA TRP A 26 6.11 11.71 6.53
C TRP A 26 7.19 10.99 5.71
N ALA A 27 6.90 9.80 5.20
CA ALA A 27 7.84 9.05 4.36
C ALA A 27 8.20 9.82 3.09
N VAL A 28 7.21 10.37 2.38
CA VAL A 28 7.42 11.21 1.18
C VAL A 28 8.21 12.48 1.54
N TRP A 29 7.87 13.13 2.66
CA TRP A 29 8.56 14.33 3.11
C TRP A 29 10.06 14.08 3.32
N PHE A 30 10.41 13.02 4.06
CA PHE A 30 11.81 12.71 4.38
C PHE A 30 12.61 12.15 3.21
N THR A 31 12.01 11.28 2.39
CA THR A 31 12.73 10.61 1.29
C THR A 31 12.85 11.49 0.06
N LEU A 32 11.88 12.37 -0.22
CA LEU A 32 11.87 13.19 -1.44
C LEU A 32 12.14 14.68 -1.17
N GLY A 33 12.09 15.11 0.10
CA GLY A 33 12.60 16.41 0.59
C GLY A 33 11.97 17.63 -0.09
N ARG A 34 10.64 17.72 -0.12
CA ARG A 34 9.90 18.77 -0.84
C ARG A 34 9.13 19.72 0.07
N ASN A 35 8.50 20.73 -0.53
CA ASN A 35 7.58 21.62 0.18
C ASN A 35 6.27 20.90 0.54
N PHE A 36 5.47 21.55 1.40
CA PHE A 36 4.24 20.96 1.95
C PHE A 36 3.25 20.58 0.85
N THR A 37 2.97 21.50 -0.07
CA THR A 37 2.01 21.31 -1.15
C THR A 37 2.34 20.11 -2.03
N LEU A 38 3.59 19.99 -2.47
CA LEU A 38 4.01 18.92 -3.36
C LEU A 38 4.04 17.56 -2.64
N THR A 39 4.50 17.54 -1.38
CA THR A 39 4.48 16.33 -0.55
C THR A 39 3.06 15.82 -0.37
N SER A 40 2.12 16.71 -0.04
CA SER A 40 0.71 16.37 0.12
C SER A 40 0.11 15.85 -1.19
N LEU A 41 0.37 16.50 -2.33
CA LEU A 41 -0.11 16.05 -3.64
C LEU A 41 0.43 14.65 -3.99
N MET A 42 1.73 14.42 -3.83
CA MET A 42 2.36 13.14 -4.13
C MET A 42 1.85 12.02 -3.23
N THR A 43 1.64 12.32 -1.95
CA THR A 43 1.08 11.37 -0.99
C THR A 43 -0.36 11.01 -1.33
N LEU A 44 -1.20 12.01 -1.62
CA LEU A 44 -2.59 11.79 -2.02
C LEU A 44 -2.67 10.99 -3.32
N ALA A 45 -1.83 11.30 -4.31
CA ALA A 45 -1.78 10.56 -5.57
C ALA A 45 -1.35 9.09 -5.37
N ALA A 46 -0.32 8.85 -4.56
CA ALA A 46 0.13 7.51 -4.21
C ALA A 46 -0.96 6.73 -3.49
N GLN A 47 -1.57 7.32 -2.46
CA GLN A 47 -2.64 6.66 -1.71
C GLN A 47 -3.87 6.40 -2.58
N ALA A 48 -4.27 7.35 -3.43
CA ALA A 48 -5.38 7.17 -4.35
C ALA A 48 -5.11 6.02 -5.33
N ALA A 49 -3.90 5.93 -5.88
CA ALA A 49 -3.52 4.81 -6.74
C ALA A 49 -3.61 3.47 -6.02
N SER A 50 -3.14 3.40 -4.77
CA SER A 50 -3.21 2.20 -3.93
C SER A 50 -4.65 1.79 -3.62
N LEU A 51 -5.53 2.75 -3.30
CA LEU A 51 -6.95 2.50 -3.07
C LEU A 51 -7.67 2.05 -4.34
N LEU A 52 -7.35 2.65 -5.49
CA LEU A 52 -7.89 2.26 -6.79
C LEU A 52 -7.45 0.85 -7.18
N LEU A 53 -6.19 0.48 -6.91
CA LEU A 53 -5.71 -0.89 -7.13
C LEU A 53 -6.47 -1.88 -6.25
N ALA A 54 -6.62 -1.60 -4.94
CA ALA A 54 -7.35 -2.47 -4.02
C ALA A 54 -8.83 -2.60 -4.43
N GLY A 55 -9.53 -1.48 -4.62
CA GLY A 55 -10.94 -1.45 -5.00
C GLY A 55 -11.19 -2.06 -6.38
N GLY A 56 -10.33 -1.78 -7.36
CA GLY A 56 -10.42 -2.36 -8.70
C GLY A 56 -10.19 -3.88 -8.70
N THR A 57 -9.22 -4.36 -7.92
CA THR A 57 -8.96 -5.80 -7.78
C THR A 57 -10.16 -6.51 -7.14
N LEU A 58 -10.75 -5.94 -6.10
CA LEU A 58 -11.96 -6.47 -5.48
C LEU A 58 -13.17 -6.46 -6.44
N ALA A 59 -13.40 -5.35 -7.13
CA ALA A 59 -14.52 -5.19 -8.06
C ALA A 59 -14.40 -6.10 -9.30
N SER A 60 -13.18 -6.46 -9.70
CA SER A 60 -12.94 -7.35 -10.85
C SER A 60 -13.37 -8.81 -10.61
N GLY A 61 -13.58 -9.21 -9.35
CA GLY A 61 -13.86 -10.60 -9.00
C GLY A 61 -12.67 -11.56 -9.15
N ALA A 62 -11.47 -11.07 -9.52
CA ALA A 62 -10.27 -11.89 -9.73
C ALA A 62 -9.82 -12.68 -8.48
N LEU A 63 -10.28 -12.27 -7.30
CA LEU A 63 -9.95 -12.88 -6.01
C LEU A 63 -11.05 -13.80 -5.46
N ALA A 64 -12.04 -14.15 -6.28
CA ALA A 64 -13.07 -15.11 -5.93
C ALA A 64 -12.47 -16.53 -5.86
N GLU A 65 -12.16 -16.98 -4.64
CA GLU A 65 -11.86 -18.38 -4.35
C GLU A 65 -13.15 -19.14 -3.96
N PRO A 66 -13.21 -20.46 -4.22
CA PRO A 66 -14.28 -21.30 -3.69
C PRO A 66 -14.28 -21.20 -2.15
N ALA A 67 -15.47 -21.04 -1.56
CA ALA A 67 -15.65 -20.88 -0.13
C ALA A 67 -15.03 -22.05 0.64
N ILE A 68 -13.83 -21.86 1.19
CA ILE A 68 -13.28 -22.72 2.22
C ILE A 68 -14.18 -22.49 3.45
N GLY A 69 -14.82 -23.56 3.92
CA GLY A 69 -15.95 -23.53 4.85
C GLY A 69 -15.86 -22.52 5.98
N ASP A 70 -16.98 -21.84 6.21
CA ASP A 70 -17.19 -20.83 7.23
C ASP A 70 -16.88 -21.42 8.63
N GLY A 71 -15.82 -20.94 9.27
CA GLY A 71 -15.56 -21.21 10.69
C GLY A 71 -14.11 -21.47 11.09
N HIS A 72 -13.18 -21.71 10.15
CA HIS A 72 -11.77 -21.90 10.49
C HIS A 72 -10.96 -20.60 10.34
N PRO A 73 -10.15 -20.22 11.35
CA PRO A 73 -9.26 -19.07 11.23
C PRO A 73 -8.30 -19.26 10.05
N VAL A 74 -8.07 -18.19 9.29
CA VAL A 74 -7.12 -18.22 8.17
C VAL A 74 -5.74 -18.57 8.73
N PRO A 75 -5.06 -19.61 8.23
CA PRO A 75 -3.72 -19.94 8.72
C PRO A 75 -2.78 -18.74 8.61
N ALA A 76 -2.05 -18.42 9.68
CA ALA A 76 -1.17 -17.25 9.76
C ALA A 76 -0.18 -17.17 8.59
N VAL A 77 0.28 -18.32 8.07
CA VAL A 77 1.16 -18.42 6.88
C VAL A 77 0.48 -17.87 5.62
N ARG A 78 -0.81 -18.17 5.41
CA ARG A 78 -1.56 -17.67 4.25
C ARG A 78 -1.82 -16.17 4.37
N LEU A 79 -2.11 -15.69 5.58
CA LEU A 79 -2.27 -14.27 5.85
C LEU A 79 -0.96 -13.50 5.63
N ALA A 80 0.17 -14.03 6.12
CA ALA A 80 1.50 -13.45 5.91
C ALA A 80 1.90 -13.40 4.42
N ALA A 81 1.61 -14.47 3.67
CA ALA A 81 1.84 -14.51 2.23
C ALA A 81 1.00 -13.46 1.50
N ALA A 82 -0.30 -13.35 1.81
CA ALA A 82 -1.19 -12.35 1.24
C ALA A 82 -0.76 -10.92 1.58
N ALA A 83 -0.35 -10.67 2.83
CA ALA A 83 0.18 -9.37 3.27
C ALA A 83 1.46 -9.00 2.52
N SER A 84 2.35 -9.98 2.27
CA SER A 84 3.59 -9.78 1.52
C SER A 84 3.33 -9.47 0.04
N ILE A 85 2.36 -10.15 -0.58
CA ILE A 85 1.92 -9.86 -1.96
C ILE A 85 1.36 -8.44 -2.04
N TRP A 86 0.49 -8.07 -1.09
CA TRP A 86 -0.08 -6.73 -1.04
C TRP A 86 0.99 -5.66 -0.84
N PHE A 87 1.92 -5.86 0.10
CA PHE A 87 3.05 -4.97 0.33
C PHE A 87 3.89 -4.76 -0.93
N ALA A 88 4.25 -5.84 -1.63
CA ALA A 88 5.04 -5.76 -2.86
C ALA A 88 4.31 -4.97 -3.94
N ALA A 89 3.01 -5.22 -4.15
CA ALA A 89 2.19 -4.50 -5.12
C ALA A 89 2.11 -2.99 -4.80
N LEU A 90 1.87 -2.66 -3.52
CA LEU A 90 1.87 -1.29 -3.01
C LEU A 90 3.19 -0.58 -3.29
N LEU A 91 4.30 -1.20 -2.88
CA LEU A 91 5.62 -0.61 -2.98
C LEU A 91 6.00 -0.35 -4.45
N VAL A 92 5.76 -1.30 -5.33
CA VAL A 92 6.05 -1.15 -6.77
C VAL A 92 5.22 -0.02 -7.38
N LEU A 93 3.91 -0.01 -7.13
CA LEU A 93 3.00 0.99 -7.68
C LEU A 93 3.38 2.39 -7.22
N GLU A 94 3.50 2.58 -5.90
CA GLU A 94 3.79 3.89 -5.32
C GLU A 94 5.19 4.37 -5.68
N ALA A 95 6.21 3.50 -5.63
CA ALA A 95 7.57 3.88 -6.01
C ALA A 95 7.66 4.31 -7.48
N HIS A 96 6.93 3.65 -8.39
CA HIS A 96 6.89 4.03 -9.81
C HIS A 96 6.12 5.33 -10.03
N LEU A 97 4.99 5.51 -9.37
CA LEU A 97 4.21 6.74 -9.43
C LEU A 97 5.03 7.93 -8.94
N LEU A 98 5.63 7.82 -7.75
CA LEU A 98 6.46 8.86 -7.16
C LEU A 98 7.70 9.14 -8.01
N ARG A 99 8.30 8.10 -8.60
CA ARG A 99 9.38 8.28 -9.58
C ARG A 99 8.91 9.05 -10.81
N ALA A 100 7.74 8.76 -11.35
CA ALA A 100 7.19 9.49 -12.49
C ALA A 100 6.97 10.97 -12.14
N PHE A 101 6.43 11.27 -10.96
CA PHE A 101 6.32 12.63 -10.44
C PHE A 101 7.70 13.30 -10.31
N MET A 102 8.67 12.62 -9.70
CA MET A 102 10.01 13.17 -9.51
C MET A 102 10.74 13.40 -10.82
N ARG A 103 10.59 12.53 -11.82
CA ARG A 103 11.21 12.70 -13.14
C ARG A 103 10.64 13.88 -13.92
N ARG A 104 9.37 14.23 -13.70
CA ARG A 104 8.77 15.46 -14.26
C ARG A 104 9.42 16.73 -13.68
N LEU A 105 9.86 16.68 -12.42
CA LEU A 105 10.44 17.82 -11.72
C LEU A 105 11.97 17.88 -11.82
N ARG A 106 12.61 16.72 -11.88
CA ARG A 106 14.05 16.52 -11.97
C ARG A 106 14.31 15.42 -13.01
N PRO A 107 14.48 15.78 -14.30
CA PRO A 107 14.84 14.83 -15.33
C PRO A 107 16.10 14.04 -14.91
N GLY A 108 16.04 12.71 -15.01
CA GLY A 108 17.11 11.83 -14.57
C GLY A 108 17.03 11.34 -13.12
N TRP A 109 16.08 11.82 -12.32
CA TRP A 109 15.90 11.33 -10.95
C TRP A 109 15.64 9.82 -10.89
N SER A 110 16.32 9.16 -9.95
CA SER A 110 16.15 7.76 -9.57
C SER A 110 16.07 7.65 -8.06
N TRP A 111 15.44 6.57 -7.59
CA TRP A 111 15.46 6.22 -6.17
C TRP A 111 16.90 5.96 -5.71
N ASP A 112 17.28 6.57 -4.59
CA ASP A 112 18.36 6.04 -3.79
C ASP A 112 17.86 4.76 -3.06
N PRO A 113 18.67 3.69 -2.97
CA PRO A 113 18.25 2.46 -2.29
C PRO A 113 17.82 2.67 -0.84
N PHE A 114 18.49 3.56 -0.10
CA PHE A 114 18.16 3.86 1.28
C PHE A 114 16.81 4.60 1.40
N ASP A 115 16.55 5.54 0.51
CA ASP A 115 15.26 6.24 0.46
C ASP A 115 14.12 5.28 0.12
N LEU A 116 14.33 4.36 -0.84
CA LEU A 116 13.33 3.37 -1.21
C LEU A 116 13.06 2.38 -0.07
N LEU A 117 14.10 1.95 0.65
CA LEU A 117 13.97 1.09 1.83
C LEU A 117 13.22 1.81 2.96
N THR A 118 13.54 3.08 3.22
CA THR A 118 12.86 3.91 4.22
C THR A 118 11.39 4.09 3.87
N TYR A 119 11.09 4.34 2.58
CA TYR A 119 9.73 4.42 2.09
C TYR A 119 8.97 3.10 2.26
N GLY A 120 9.60 1.98 1.88
CA GLY A 120 9.03 0.64 2.07
C GLY A 120 8.76 0.33 3.54
N ALA A 121 9.72 0.61 4.43
CA ALA A 121 9.56 0.41 5.87
C ALA A 121 8.37 1.21 6.43
N ALA A 122 8.15 2.42 5.93
CA ALA A 122 7.00 3.24 6.32
C ALA A 122 5.64 2.66 5.87
N ARG A 123 5.61 1.72 4.91
CA ARG A 123 4.38 1.03 4.49
C ARG A 123 4.07 -0.22 5.31
N VAL A 124 5.06 -0.77 6.02
CA VAL A 124 4.89 -1.96 6.87
C VAL A 124 3.77 -1.77 7.90
N PRO A 125 3.66 -0.65 8.65
CA PRO A 125 2.58 -0.46 9.62
C PRO A 125 1.18 -0.51 9.00
N ALA A 126 1.00 0.07 7.81
CA ALA A 126 -0.30 0.07 7.14
C ALA A 126 -0.71 -1.34 6.68
N VAL A 127 0.24 -2.10 6.13
CA VAL A 127 0.00 -3.51 5.74
C VAL A 127 -0.23 -4.39 6.96
N ALA A 128 0.56 -4.21 8.02
CA ALA A 128 0.41 -4.93 9.28
C ALA A 128 -0.94 -4.65 9.94
N LEU A 129 -1.39 -3.39 9.92
CA LEU A 129 -2.70 -3.01 10.43
C LEU A 129 -3.84 -3.64 9.62
N ALA A 130 -3.75 -3.63 8.29
CA ALA A 130 -4.73 -4.31 7.44
C ALA A 130 -4.78 -5.82 7.72
N ALA A 131 -3.63 -6.48 7.90
CA ALA A 131 -3.55 -7.89 8.26
C ALA A 131 -4.13 -8.15 9.67
N TRP A 132 -3.85 -7.27 10.63
CA TRP A 132 -4.37 -7.38 12.00
C TRP A 132 -5.90 -7.27 12.07
N LEU A 133 -6.50 -6.41 11.25
CA LEU A 133 -7.97 -6.28 11.17
C LEU A 133 -8.66 -7.53 10.57
N VAL A 134 -7.90 -8.45 9.97
CA VAL A 134 -8.39 -9.66 9.31
C VAL A 134 -8.07 -10.94 10.10
N ALA A 135 -7.05 -10.89 10.96
CA ALA A 135 -6.60 -12.00 11.79
C ALA A 135 -7.60 -12.31 12.93
#